data_AF-A0A2W6VVW9-F1
#
_entry.id   AF-A0A2W6VVW9-F1
#
_cell.length_a   1.000
_cell.length_b   1.000
_cell.length_c   1.000
_cell.angle_alpha   90.00
_cell.angle_beta   90.00
_cell.angle_gamma   90.00
#
_symmetry.space_group_name_H-M   'P 1'
#
loop_
_entity.id
_entity.type
_entity.pdbx_description
1 polymer ?
#
loop_
_entity_poly.entity_id
_entity_poly.type
_entity_poly.pdbx_seq_one_letter_code
_entity_poly.pdbx_strand_id
1 'polypeptide(L)'
;MNPGLQTAADLAWRPVPSRKWWIDGWAVEPGLTLFAGPGGSGKSLLGLVLAFATAIGRDFGALKLTPGPALYLSAEDDAGELHRRLAAIAEGFNTDIADAGGNLALWDLRGLT
;
A
#
# COMPACT_ATOMS: atom_id res chain seq x y z
N MET A 1 37.40 -8.61 0.73
CA MET A 1 36.71 -8.17 -0.51
C MET A 1 35.39 -7.56 -0.09
N ASN A 2 35.07 -6.33 -0.53
CA ASN A 2 33.86 -5.62 -0.11
C ASN A 2 32.67 -6.08 -0.97
N PRO A 3 31.69 -6.83 -0.44
CA PRO A 3 30.58 -7.33 -1.25
C PRO A 3 29.65 -6.17 -1.59
N GLY A 4 29.81 -5.57 -2.78
CA GLY A 4 28.86 -4.57 -3.29
C GLY A 4 29.45 -3.42 -4.11
N LEU A 5 30.77 -3.24 -4.13
CA LEU A 5 31.36 -2.21 -5.01
C LEU A 5 31.51 -2.78 -6.42
N GLN A 6 30.77 -2.21 -7.37
CA GLN A 6 30.86 -2.49 -8.80
C GLN A 6 30.87 -1.16 -9.56
N THR A 7 31.58 -1.11 -10.67
CA THR A 7 31.56 0.01 -11.60
C THR A 7 30.34 -0.09 -12.52
N ALA A 8 29.99 1.00 -13.21
CA ALA A 8 28.95 0.96 -14.22
C ALA A 8 29.30 0.00 -15.39
N ALA A 9 30.58 -0.12 -15.74
CA ALA A 9 31.04 -1.00 -16.82
C ALA A 9 30.80 -2.48 -16.50
N ASP A 10 30.85 -2.88 -15.22
CA ASP A 10 30.58 -4.24 -14.76
C ASP A 10 29.13 -4.69 -15.00
N LEU A 11 28.23 -3.74 -15.26
CA LEU A 11 26.81 -3.98 -15.55
C LEU A 11 26.48 -4.02 -17.05
N ALA A 12 27.35 -3.52 -17.93
CA ALA A 12 27.04 -3.26 -19.34
C ALA A 12 26.60 -4.50 -20.13
N TRP A 13 27.05 -5.69 -19.72
CA TRP A 13 26.78 -6.97 -20.38
C TRP A 13 25.84 -7.88 -19.59
N ARG A 14 25.32 -7.40 -18.46
CA ARG A 14 24.36 -8.16 -17.64
C ARG A 14 22.95 -7.91 -18.16
N PRO A 15 22.06 -8.93 -18.15
CA PRO A 15 20.65 -8.70 -18.44
C PRO A 15 20.08 -7.70 -17.42
N VAL A 16 19.33 -6.72 -17.90
CA VAL A 16 18.65 -5.75 -17.04
C VAL A 16 17.54 -6.49 -16.28
N PRO A 17 17.56 -6.51 -14.93
CA PRO A 17 16.52 -7.19 -14.17
C PRO A 17 15.17 -6.49 -14.36
N SER A 18 14.11 -7.28 -14.51
CA SER A 18 12.75 -6.74 -14.53
C SER A 18 12.41 -6.16 -13.16
N ARG A 19 11.82 -4.96 -13.15
CA ARG A 19 11.28 -4.36 -11.94
C ARG A 19 9.96 -5.02 -11.58
N LYS A 20 9.81 -5.44 -10.32
CA LYS A 20 8.53 -5.87 -9.77
C LYS A 20 7.82 -4.67 -9.14
N TRP A 21 6.52 -4.62 -9.28
CA TRP A 21 5.67 -3.53 -8.79
C TRP A 21 4.55 -4.12 -7.93
N TRP A 22 4.29 -3.48 -6.80
CA TRP A 22 3.02 -3.65 -6.08
C TRP A 22 1.93 -2.82 -6.75
N ILE A 23 2.26 -1.58 -7.15
CA ILE A 23 1.39 -0.70 -7.93
C ILE A 23 2.17 -0.25 -9.16
N ASP A 24 1.68 -0.61 -10.34
CA ASP A 24 2.38 -0.33 -11.60
C ASP A 24 2.69 1.16 -11.77
N GLY A 25 3.98 1.49 -11.89
CA GLY A 25 4.46 2.86 -12.05
C GLY A 25 4.49 3.71 -10.76
N TRP A 26 4.00 3.19 -9.64
CA TRP A 26 3.86 3.94 -8.38
C TRP A 26 4.67 3.35 -7.22
N ALA A 27 4.63 2.03 -7.03
CA ALA A 27 5.26 1.38 -5.89
C ALA A 27 6.00 0.10 -6.30
N VAL A 28 7.32 0.10 -6.11
CA VAL A 28 8.20 -1.02 -6.45
C VAL A 28 8.23 -2.05 -5.33
N GLU A 29 8.38 -3.32 -5.69
CA GLU A 29 8.53 -4.42 -4.75
C GLU A 29 9.87 -5.14 -4.97
N PRO A 30 10.69 -5.37 -3.92
CA PRO A 30 10.58 -4.78 -2.60
C PRO A 30 10.94 -3.28 -2.63
N GLY A 31 10.33 -2.47 -1.76
CA GLY A 31 10.64 -1.04 -1.68
C GLY A 31 9.77 -0.27 -0.70
N LEU A 32 10.12 1.01 -0.52
CA LEU A 32 9.34 1.99 0.23
C LEU A 32 8.84 3.07 -0.72
N THR A 33 7.53 3.32 -0.70
CA THR A 33 6.90 4.46 -1.37
C THR A 33 6.38 5.43 -0.31
N LEU A 34 6.73 6.72 -0.45
CA LEU A 34 6.28 7.78 0.45
C LEU A 34 5.25 8.67 -0.24
N PHE A 35 4.04 8.74 0.32
CA PHE A 35 3.05 9.76 -0.02
C PHE A 35 3.25 10.97 0.89
N ALA A 36 3.62 12.12 0.33
CA ALA A 36 3.87 13.36 1.05
C ALA A 36 2.99 14.50 0.56
N GLY A 37 2.67 15.45 1.45
CA GLY A 37 1.77 16.56 1.17
C GLY A 37 1.12 17.15 2.43
N PRO A 38 0.44 18.31 2.33
CA PRO A 38 -0.11 19.04 3.47
C PRO A 38 -1.11 18.22 4.31
N GLY A 39 -1.34 18.62 5.57
CA GLY A 39 -2.43 18.06 6.38
C GLY A 39 -3.78 18.16 5.65
N GLY A 40 -4.60 17.12 5.73
CA GLY A 40 -5.90 17.07 5.03
C GLY A 40 -5.83 16.81 3.52
N SER A 41 -4.65 16.61 2.92
CA SER A 41 -4.51 16.37 1.48
C SER A 41 -4.92 14.95 1.00
N GLY A 42 -5.49 14.11 1.87
CA GLY A 42 -5.98 12.77 1.50
C GLY A 42 -4.95 11.65 1.45
N LYS A 43 -3.72 11.83 1.96
CA LYS A 43 -2.66 10.80 1.91
C LYS A 43 -3.03 9.53 2.69
N SER A 44 -3.49 9.68 3.92
CA SER A 44 -3.90 8.56 4.78
C SER A 44 -5.12 7.84 4.17
N LEU A 45 -6.06 8.61 3.60
CA LEU A 45 -7.19 8.05 2.86
C LEU A 45 -6.72 7.22 1.66
N LEU A 46 -5.82 7.75 0.83
CA LEU A 46 -5.26 7.01 -0.31
C LEU A 46 -4.54 5.74 0.15
N GLY A 47 -3.74 5.82 1.22
CA GLY A 47 -3.08 4.64 1.80
C GLY A 47 -4.07 3.56 2.23
N LEU A 48 -5.16 3.95 2.89
CA LEU A 48 -6.21 3.02 3.33
C LEU A 48 -6.98 2.42 2.14
N VAL A 49 -7.31 3.22 1.12
CA VAL A 49 -7.93 2.75 -0.13
C VAL A 49 -7.05 1.70 -0.82
N LEU A 50 -5.75 1.97 -0.96
CA LEU A 50 -4.81 1.04 -1.60
C LEU A 50 -4.62 -0.24 -0.79
N ALA A 51 -4.60 -0.16 0.55
CA ALA A 51 -4.56 -1.31 1.43
C ALA A 51 -5.81 -2.19 1.30
N PHE A 52 -7.00 -1.57 1.30
CA PHE A 52 -8.26 -2.29 1.11
C PHE A 52 -8.35 -2.93 -0.28
N ALA A 53 -8.04 -2.18 -1.34
CA ALA A 53 -7.99 -2.66 -2.72
C ALA A 53 -7.05 -3.87 -2.89
N THR A 54 -5.87 -3.82 -2.27
CA THR A 54 -4.90 -4.93 -2.23
C THR A 54 -5.49 -6.17 -1.57
N ALA A 55 -6.17 -5.99 -0.42
CA ALA A 55 -6.74 -7.09 0.36
C ALA A 55 -7.93 -7.78 -0.33
N ILE A 56 -8.75 -7.04 -1.07
CA ILE A 56 -9.88 -7.59 -1.84
C ILE A 56 -9.48 -8.00 -3.28
N GLY A 57 -8.22 -7.78 -3.66
CA GLY A 57 -7.69 -8.08 -4.99
C GLY A 57 -8.37 -7.31 -6.12
N ARG A 58 -8.59 -6.00 -5.93
CA ARG A 58 -9.19 -5.10 -6.91
C ARG A 58 -8.25 -3.95 -7.24
N ASP A 59 -8.36 -3.46 -8.48
CA ASP A 59 -7.67 -2.27 -8.94
C ASP A 59 -8.35 -0.99 -8.44
N PHE A 60 -7.60 0.09 -8.26
CA PHE A 60 -8.14 1.42 -7.93
C PHE A 60 -8.06 2.35 -9.14
N GLY A 61 -9.17 2.46 -9.86
CA GLY A 61 -9.23 3.21 -11.12
C GLY A 61 -8.27 2.64 -12.16
N ALA A 62 -7.31 3.45 -12.60
CA ALA A 62 -6.28 3.02 -13.55
C ALA A 62 -5.06 2.35 -12.88
N LEU A 63 -4.99 2.36 -11.54
CA LEU A 63 -3.88 1.75 -10.82
C LEU A 63 -4.07 0.24 -10.75
N LYS A 64 -3.10 -0.49 -11.32
CA LYS A 64 -3.05 -1.96 -11.25
C LYS A 64 -2.31 -2.38 -9.99
N LEU A 65 -2.98 -3.15 -9.14
CA LEU A 65 -2.45 -3.58 -7.85
C LEU A 65 -2.19 -5.08 -7.85
N THR A 66 -1.05 -5.48 -7.29
CA THR A 66 -0.80 -6.88 -6.96
C THR A 66 -1.61 -7.25 -5.71
N PRO A 67 -2.53 -8.24 -5.76
CA PRO A 67 -3.34 -8.64 -4.62
C PRO A 67 -2.51 -9.28 -3.51
N GLY A 68 -2.92 -9.12 -2.26
CA GLY A 68 -2.22 -9.73 -1.13
C GLY A 68 -2.69 -9.25 0.24
N PRO A 69 -2.08 -9.76 1.32
CA PRO A 69 -2.34 -9.26 2.66
C PRO A 69 -1.79 -7.84 2.84
N ALA A 70 -2.50 -7.01 3.60
CA ALA A 70 -2.14 -5.65 3.93
C ALA A 70 -2.31 -5.37 5.44
N LEU A 71 -1.42 -4.54 5.98
CA LEU A 71 -1.50 -4.01 7.34
C LEU A 71 -1.55 -2.48 7.26
N TYR A 72 -2.64 -1.90 7.77
CA TYR A 72 -2.76 -0.45 7.90
C TYR A 72 -2.53 -0.04 9.36
N LEU A 73 -1.41 0.64 9.61
CA LEU A 73 -1.04 1.16 10.92
C LEU A 73 -1.49 2.63 11.01
N SER A 74 -2.41 2.92 11.93
CA SER A 74 -2.92 4.27 12.17
C SER A 74 -2.43 4.81 13.51
N ALA A 75 -1.78 5.97 13.49
CA ALA A 75 -1.42 6.71 14.70
C ALA A 75 -2.40 7.85 15.03
N GLU A 76 -3.30 8.20 14.12
CA GLU A 76 -4.17 9.39 14.22
C GLU A 76 -5.66 9.02 14.38
N ASP A 77 -6.14 7.98 13.70
CA ASP A 77 -7.54 7.58 13.68
C ASP A 77 -7.85 6.43 14.67
N ASP A 78 -9.02 6.43 15.34
CA ASP A 78 -9.55 5.29 16.12
C ASP A 78 -10.08 4.18 15.24
N ALA A 79 -10.29 3.01 15.85
CA ALA A 79 -11.19 1.98 15.34
C ALA A 79 -12.54 2.52 14.81
N GLY A 80 -13.16 3.49 15.49
CA GLY A 80 -14.43 4.08 15.05
C GLY A 80 -14.31 4.86 13.74
N GLU A 81 -13.29 5.71 13.63
CA GLU A 81 -12.99 6.47 12.41
C GLU A 81 -12.50 5.58 11.27
N LEU A 82 -11.63 4.61 11.55
CA LEU A 82 -11.20 3.59 10.59
C LEU A 82 -12.40 2.82 10.03
N HIS A 83 -13.36 2.45 10.88
CA HIS A 83 -14.58 1.77 10.45
C HIS A 83 -15.44 2.65 9.53
N ARG A 84 -15.67 3.92 9.88
CA ARG A 84 -16.41 4.86 9.01
C ARG A 84 -15.74 5.04 7.64
N ARG A 85 -14.40 5.15 7.63
CA ARG A 85 -13.64 5.29 6.39
C ARG A 85 -13.70 4.04 5.55
N LEU A 86 -13.54 2.87 6.15
CA LEU A 86 -13.65 1.59 5.43
C LEU A 86 -15.05 1.38 4.87
N ALA A 87 -16.11 1.78 5.59
CA ALA A 87 -17.47 1.70 5.06
C ALA A 87 -17.63 2.52 3.77
N ALA A 88 -17.15 3.76 3.76
CA ALA A 88 -17.17 4.61 2.57
C ALA A 88 -16.28 4.07 1.43
N ILE A 89 -15.12 3.49 1.77
CA ILE A 89 -14.22 2.87 0.78
C ILE A 89 -14.89 1.65 0.15
N ALA A 90 -15.44 0.75 0.96
CA ALA A 90 -16.10 -0.47 0.50
C ALA A 90 -17.31 -0.13 -0.39
N GLU A 91 -18.12 0.87 0.00
CA GLU A 91 -19.18 1.42 -0.85
C GLU A 91 -18.63 1.89 -2.20
N GLY A 92 -17.52 2.63 -2.21
CA GLY A 92 -16.86 3.06 -3.45
C GLY A 92 -16.37 1.92 -4.36
N PHE A 93 -16.08 0.74 -3.79
CA PHE A 93 -15.75 -0.48 -4.53
C PHE A 93 -16.97 -1.35 -4.89
N ASN A 94 -18.18 -0.97 -4.46
CA ASN A 94 -19.40 -1.78 -4.51
C ASN A 94 -19.21 -3.16 -3.88
N THR A 95 -18.68 -3.18 -2.65
CA THR A 95 -18.33 -4.39 -1.90
C THR A 95 -18.63 -4.17 -0.41
N ASP A 96 -18.56 -5.21 0.41
CA ASP A 96 -18.63 -5.10 1.88
C ASP A 96 -17.22 -5.06 2.50
N ILE A 97 -17.08 -4.44 3.67
CA ILE A 97 -15.82 -4.46 4.43
C ILE A 97 -15.38 -5.92 4.70
N ALA A 98 -16.34 -6.81 4.94
CA ALA A 98 -16.11 -8.23 5.19
C ALA A 98 -15.43 -8.96 4.02
N ASP A 99 -15.50 -8.44 2.79
CA ASP A 99 -14.85 -9.03 1.62
C ASP A 99 -13.31 -8.96 1.72
N ALA A 100 -12.77 -8.07 2.55
CA ALA A 100 -11.33 -8.07 2.87
C ALA A 100 -10.92 -9.29 3.71
N GLY A 101 -11.87 -9.98 4.35
CA GLY A 101 -11.61 -11.16 5.18
C GLY A 101 -10.47 -10.95 6.18
N GLY A 102 -9.58 -11.93 6.28
CA GLY A 102 -8.35 -11.83 7.08
C GLY A 102 -7.18 -11.12 6.37
N ASN A 103 -7.38 -10.60 5.15
CA ASN A 103 -6.30 -10.03 4.35
C ASN A 103 -6.02 -8.55 4.68
N LEU A 104 -6.90 -7.85 5.38
CA LEU A 104 -6.64 -6.49 5.87
C LEU A 104 -6.64 -6.47 7.40
N ALA A 105 -5.47 -6.24 7.98
CA ALA A 105 -5.32 -5.94 9.40
C ALA A 105 -5.26 -4.43 9.62
N LEU A 106 -5.95 -3.96 10.65
CA LEU A 106 -5.94 -2.57 11.09
C LEU A 106 -5.33 -2.50 12.48
N TRP A 107 -4.39 -1.59 12.69
CA TRP A 107 -3.81 -1.37 14.01
C TRP A 107 -3.92 0.11 14.40
N ASP A 108 -4.77 0.38 15.38
CA ASP A 108 -4.81 1.68 16.07
C ASP A 108 -3.68 1.73 17.11
N LEU A 109 -2.70 2.60 16.87
CA LEU A 109 -1.55 2.79 17.73
C LEU A 109 -1.81 3.77 18.89
N ARG A 110 -2.96 4.47 18.92
CA ARG A 110 -3.29 5.41 20.02
C ARG A 110 -3.62 4.67 21.31
N GLY A 111 -3.96 3.38 21.23
CA GLY A 111 -4.13 2.53 22.40
C GLY A 111 -2.82 2.04 23.03
N LEU A 112 -1.65 2.43 22.49
CA LEU A 112 -0.34 2.03 23.00
C LEU A 112 0.29 3.03 23.99
N THR A 113 -0.39 4.15 24.25
CA THR A 113 0.10 5.23 25.14
C THR A 113 -0.76 5.37 26.39
#